data_AF-A0A432RU68-F1
#
_entry.id   AF-A0A432RU68-F1
#
_cell.length_a   1.000
_cell.length_b   1.000
_cell.length_c   1.000
_cell.angle_alpha   90.00
_cell.angle_beta   90.00
_cell.angle_gamma   90.00
#
_symmetry.space_group_name_H-M   'P 1'
#
loop_
_entity.id
_entity.type
_entity.pdbx_description
1 polymer ?
#
loop_
_entity_poly.entity_id
_entity_poly.type
_entity_poly.pdbx_seq_one_letter_code
_entity_poly.pdbx_strand_id
1 'polypeptide(L)'
;TQLPATEDTELINVSGKDDIDGKKIDINYTDKDGNIKRAYITLRDTADSNGHLSTFTTIADDGTETTYDIFDREGNKTPIHDITTTTQELDPQTCKLCNVEHTTKGMSYKQLNDILGMLLSGNLPATNSFSDYKTAVSNSKEDVNVGLKDGKLFVEDKKNAITPMQLEMNDNDTDSFDGSSPVFTFNSNNALTIDEPKVDIFHQLDDIIQAVRDGKMRSDGDDLDNPRNIGIENGIELIDHIFDHVNKLHTKIGAISKSLQNTQERNEILVTHVETLKSDVIDVDMAEASLKLQKLTLNYQAMLSTISKINSLSLVNYMK
;
A
#
# COMPACT_ATOMS: atom_id res chain seq x y z
N THR A 1 10.30 3.54 8.18
CA THR A 1 9.95 3.22 6.78
C THR A 1 8.89 4.20 6.35
N GLN A 2 9.25 5.27 5.65
CA GLN A 2 8.26 6.14 5.01
C GLN A 2 7.55 5.31 3.94
N LEU A 3 6.24 5.14 4.06
CA LEU A 3 5.44 4.57 2.99
C LEU A 3 5.53 5.52 1.80
N PRO A 4 5.76 5.04 0.57
CA PRO A 4 5.74 5.89 -0.60
C PRO A 4 4.35 6.52 -0.73
N ALA A 5 4.32 7.80 -1.11
CA ALA A 5 3.08 8.53 -1.30
C ALA A 5 2.18 7.80 -2.32
N THR A 6 0.91 7.66 -1.99
CA THR A 6 -0.15 7.17 -2.89
C THR A 6 -1.06 8.32 -3.29
N GLU A 7 -1.89 8.13 -4.31
CA GLU A 7 -2.80 9.18 -4.77
C GLU A 7 -3.76 9.70 -3.68
N ASP A 8 -4.16 8.83 -2.75
CA ASP A 8 -5.02 9.21 -1.62
C ASP A 8 -4.26 9.85 -0.45
N THR A 9 -2.93 9.90 -0.52
CA THR A 9 -2.12 10.56 0.51
C THR A 9 -2.26 12.08 0.39
N GLU A 10 -2.47 12.78 1.51
CA GLU A 10 -2.45 14.24 1.54
C GLU A 10 -1.04 14.79 1.36
N LEU A 11 -0.93 15.92 0.67
CA LEU A 11 0.35 16.58 0.39
C LEU A 11 1.11 16.92 1.68
N ILE A 12 0.40 17.36 2.72
CA ILE A 12 1.00 17.73 4.01
C ILE A 12 1.77 16.57 4.65
N ASN A 13 1.23 15.35 4.57
CA ASN A 13 1.82 14.17 5.20
C ASN A 13 3.18 13.77 4.61
N VAL A 14 3.51 14.26 3.40
CA VAL A 14 4.75 13.96 2.68
C VAL A 14 5.71 15.15 2.67
N SER A 15 5.20 16.35 2.95
CA SER A 15 5.95 17.61 2.93
C SER A 15 7.08 17.70 3.97
N GLY A 16 7.04 16.86 5.01
CA GLY A 16 8.05 16.83 6.07
C GLY A 16 8.05 18.06 6.99
N LYS A 17 7.10 18.98 6.81
CA LYS A 17 6.82 20.12 7.70
C LYS A 17 5.41 20.01 8.26
N ASP A 18 5.21 20.58 9.45
CA ASP A 18 3.91 20.60 10.13
C ASP A 18 2.94 21.63 9.54
N ASP A 19 3.43 22.53 8.67
CA ASP A 19 2.62 23.55 8.02
C ASP A 19 3.22 23.97 6.66
N ILE A 20 2.36 24.07 5.65
CA ILE A 20 2.68 24.47 4.28
C ILE A 20 1.71 25.53 3.75
N ASP A 21 0.96 26.20 4.65
CA ASP A 21 0.05 27.29 4.31
C ASP A 21 0.80 28.46 3.64
N GLY A 22 0.27 28.94 2.53
CA GLY A 22 0.85 30.00 1.71
C GLY A 22 2.01 29.57 0.81
N LYS A 23 2.41 28.30 0.81
CA LYS A 23 3.43 27.78 -0.11
C LYS A 23 2.91 27.67 -1.54
N LYS A 24 3.83 27.77 -2.49
CA LYS A 24 3.54 27.73 -3.91
C LYS A 24 4.39 26.68 -4.62
N ILE A 25 3.77 25.96 -5.54
CA ILE A 25 4.42 25.05 -6.47
C ILE A 25 4.32 25.65 -7.85
N ASP A 26 5.45 25.99 -8.44
CA ASP A 26 5.52 26.53 -9.79
C ASP A 26 5.60 25.38 -10.79
N ILE A 27 4.92 25.56 -11.92
CA ILE A 27 4.74 24.53 -12.95
C ILE A 27 4.98 25.19 -14.32
N ASN A 28 6.09 24.81 -14.95
CA ASN A 28 6.33 25.12 -16.36
C ASN A 28 5.96 23.89 -17.17
N TYR A 29 5.12 24.06 -18.18
CA TYR A 29 4.67 22.92 -18.96
C TYR A 29 4.46 23.25 -20.43
N THR A 30 4.65 22.24 -21.27
CA THR A 30 4.25 22.26 -22.67
C THR A 30 2.99 21.42 -22.80
N ASP A 31 1.90 22.01 -23.28
CA ASP A 31 0.64 21.29 -23.44
C ASP A 31 0.71 20.23 -24.56
N LYS A 32 -0.35 19.41 -24.66
CA LYS A 32 -0.47 18.36 -25.70
C LYS A 32 -0.36 18.89 -27.14
N ASP A 33 -0.55 20.19 -27.35
CA ASP A 33 -0.50 20.86 -28.65
C ASP A 33 0.87 21.52 -28.90
N GLY A 34 1.82 21.43 -27.95
CA GLY A 34 3.17 21.96 -28.06
C GLY A 34 3.33 23.41 -27.61
N ASN A 35 2.34 24.01 -26.95
CA ASN A 35 2.43 25.37 -26.45
C ASN A 35 3.03 25.41 -25.06
N ILE A 36 4.06 26.23 -24.88
CA ILE A 36 4.70 26.46 -23.58
C ILE A 36 3.81 27.39 -22.76
N LYS A 37 3.47 26.97 -21.55
CA LYS A 37 2.60 27.67 -20.61
C LYS A 37 3.17 27.59 -19.20
N ARG A 38 2.67 28.48 -18.33
CA ARG A 38 3.08 28.55 -16.93
C ARG A 38 1.85 28.53 -16.04
N ALA A 39 1.94 27.81 -14.95
CA ALA A 39 0.94 27.79 -13.91
C ALA A 39 1.62 27.69 -12.54
N TYR A 40 0.90 28.06 -11.50
CA TYR A 40 1.34 27.80 -10.13
C TYR A 40 0.15 27.34 -9.29
N ILE A 41 0.44 26.48 -8.31
CA ILE A 41 -0.52 26.03 -7.33
C ILE A 41 -0.21 26.77 -6.03
N THR A 42 -1.21 27.45 -5.48
CA THR A 42 -1.11 28.07 -4.16
C THR A 42 -1.83 27.20 -3.15
N LEU A 43 -1.09 26.75 -2.14
CA LEU A 43 -1.61 25.93 -1.07
C LEU A 43 -2.12 26.85 0.04
N ARG A 44 -3.38 26.71 0.47
CA ARG A 44 -3.91 27.46 1.61
C ARG A 44 -4.90 26.69 2.48
N ASP A 45 -4.85 26.96 3.78
CA ASP A 45 -5.89 26.56 4.75
C ASP A 45 -6.85 27.67 5.11
N THR A 46 -6.34 28.90 5.13
CA THR A 46 -7.16 30.07 5.44
C THR A 46 -7.66 30.69 4.15
N ALA A 47 -8.98 30.87 4.07
CA ALA A 47 -9.60 31.49 2.91
C ALA A 47 -9.07 32.91 2.69
N ASP A 48 -8.73 33.25 1.46
CA ASP A 48 -8.30 34.60 1.10
C ASP A 48 -9.47 35.61 1.12
N SER A 49 -9.20 36.87 0.75
CA SER A 49 -10.24 37.91 0.72
C SER A 49 -11.41 37.63 -0.24
N ASN A 50 -11.21 36.72 -1.20
CA ASN A 50 -12.21 36.27 -2.17
C ASN A 50 -12.81 34.91 -1.81
N GLY A 51 -12.45 34.36 -0.64
CA GLY A 51 -12.93 33.09 -0.14
C GLY A 51 -12.27 31.87 -0.79
N HIS A 52 -11.10 32.02 -1.41
CA HIS A 52 -10.34 30.93 -2.02
C HIS A 52 -9.46 30.22 -0.98
N LEU A 53 -9.45 28.88 -1.02
CA LEU A 53 -8.52 28.05 -0.25
C LEU A 53 -7.33 27.69 -1.13
N SER A 54 -7.05 26.40 -1.33
CA SER A 54 -6.04 25.98 -2.29
C SER A 54 -6.54 26.17 -3.72
N THR A 55 -5.71 26.81 -4.55
CA THR A 55 -6.05 27.18 -5.92
C THR A 55 -4.94 26.79 -6.89
N PHE A 56 -5.30 26.64 -8.16
CA PHE A 56 -4.33 26.62 -9.24
C PHE A 56 -4.58 27.82 -10.17
N THR A 57 -3.50 28.46 -10.59
CA THR A 57 -3.56 29.68 -11.39
C THR A 57 -2.76 29.48 -12.66
N THR A 58 -3.38 29.75 -13.80
CA THR A 58 -2.73 29.72 -15.11
C THR A 58 -2.32 31.13 -15.51
N ILE A 59 -1.09 31.28 -16.02
CA ILE A 59 -0.54 32.54 -16.50
C ILE A 59 -0.55 32.52 -18.02
N ALA A 60 -1.28 33.45 -18.64
CA ALA A 60 -1.26 33.65 -20.08
C ALA A 60 0.02 34.39 -20.53
N ASP A 61 0.29 34.39 -21.84
CA ASP A 61 1.49 35.01 -22.42
C ASP A 61 1.60 36.52 -22.16
N ASP A 62 0.45 37.19 -21.98
CA ASP A 62 0.34 38.60 -21.63
C ASP A 62 0.53 38.89 -20.13
N GLY A 63 0.75 37.84 -19.32
CA GLY A 63 0.87 37.91 -17.87
C GLY A 63 -0.48 37.93 -17.14
N THR A 64 -1.60 37.77 -17.84
CA THR A 64 -2.92 37.68 -17.21
C THR A 64 -3.03 36.37 -16.45
N GLU A 65 -3.40 36.48 -15.17
CA GLU A 65 -3.58 35.33 -14.29
C GLU A 65 -5.06 34.94 -14.20
N THR A 66 -5.36 33.67 -14.43
CA THR A 66 -6.70 33.11 -14.19
C THR A 66 -6.63 32.10 -13.06
N THR A 67 -7.32 32.36 -11.96
CA THR A 67 -7.29 31.53 -10.75
C THR A 67 -8.53 30.64 -10.67
N TYR A 68 -8.34 29.37 -10.33
CA TYR A 68 -9.38 28.37 -10.16
C TYR A 68 -9.27 27.70 -8.79
N ASP A 69 -10.40 27.49 -8.12
CA ASP A 69 -10.50 26.74 -6.87
C ASP A 69 -10.35 25.24 -7.12
N ILE A 70 -9.73 24.54 -6.17
CA ILE A 70 -9.62 23.09 -6.17
C ILE A 70 -10.80 22.53 -5.37
N PHE A 71 -11.63 21.71 -6.00
CA PHE A 71 -12.80 21.13 -5.36
C PHE A 71 -12.59 19.68 -4.92
N ASP A 72 -13.22 19.31 -3.81
CA ASP A 72 -13.33 17.92 -3.37
C ASP A 72 -14.45 17.17 -4.13
N ARG A 73 -14.72 15.92 -3.75
CA ARG A 73 -15.78 15.11 -4.40
C ARG A 73 -17.20 15.59 -4.09
N GLU A 74 -17.36 16.39 -3.05
CA GLU A 74 -18.62 16.87 -2.51
C GLU A 74 -18.94 18.30 -2.98
N GLY A 75 -17.97 18.97 -3.62
CA GLY A 75 -18.07 20.32 -4.17
C GLY A 75 -17.58 21.41 -3.22
N ASN A 76 -16.93 21.05 -2.12
CA ASN A 76 -16.30 22.01 -1.22
C ASN A 76 -14.92 22.42 -1.75
N LYS A 77 -14.49 23.64 -1.42
CA LYS A 77 -13.13 24.10 -1.70
C LYS A 77 -12.13 23.34 -0.82
N THR A 78 -11.01 22.93 -1.38
CA THR A 78 -10.06 22.03 -0.73
C THR A 78 -9.02 22.82 0.08
N PRO A 79 -8.93 22.62 1.40
CA PRO A 79 -7.82 23.12 2.24
C PRO A 79 -6.57 22.24 2.11
N ILE A 80 -5.46 22.64 2.74
CA ILE A 80 -4.26 21.79 2.82
C ILE A 80 -4.45 20.71 3.87
N HIS A 81 -4.93 21.09 5.05
CA HIS A 81 -5.18 20.21 6.18
C HIS A 81 -6.65 19.79 6.23
N ASP A 82 -6.91 18.65 6.87
CA ASP A 82 -8.27 18.26 7.22
C ASP A 82 -8.91 19.32 8.13
N ILE A 83 -9.99 19.93 7.66
CA ILE A 83 -10.77 20.88 8.44
C ILE A 83 -12.07 20.19 8.87
N THR A 84 -12.18 19.92 10.17
CA THR A 84 -13.44 19.48 10.78
C THR A 84 -14.23 20.70 11.26
N THR A 85 -15.41 20.90 10.69
CA THR A 85 -16.38 21.90 11.16
C THR A 85 -17.56 21.20 11.82
N THR A 86 -17.97 21.70 12.98
CA THR A 86 -19.16 21.23 13.66
C THR A 86 -20.32 22.16 13.33
N THR A 87 -21.29 21.69 12.55
CA THR A 87 -22.54 22.41 12.28
C THR A 87 -23.64 21.87 13.18
N GLN A 88 -24.56 22.76 13.57
CA GLN A 88 -25.80 22.34 14.23
C GLN A 88 -26.85 22.09 13.15
N GLU A 89 -27.18 20.83 12.94
CA GLU A 89 -28.19 20.41 11.98
C GLU A 89 -29.38 19.77 12.68
N LEU A 90 -30.55 19.93 12.07
CA LEU A 90 -31.77 19.31 12.58
C LEU A 90 -31.84 17.87 12.08
N ASP A 91 -31.75 16.90 12.98
CA ASP A 91 -31.91 15.49 12.64
C ASP A 91 -33.36 15.25 12.15
N PRO A 92 -33.55 14.80 10.88
CA PRO A 92 -34.87 14.64 10.29
C PRO A 92 -35.70 13.52 10.92
N GLN A 93 -35.09 12.60 11.68
CA GLN A 93 -35.79 11.49 12.36
C GLN A 93 -36.13 11.82 13.81
N THR A 94 -35.26 12.57 14.51
CA THR A 94 -35.46 12.88 15.93
C THR A 94 -35.94 14.30 16.19
N CYS A 95 -35.99 15.16 15.17
CA CYS A 95 -36.32 16.58 15.23
C CYS A 95 -35.56 17.34 16.33
N LYS A 96 -34.34 16.88 16.65
CA LYS A 96 -33.44 17.51 17.62
C LYS A 96 -32.28 18.15 16.87
N LEU A 97 -31.81 19.28 17.39
CA LEU A 97 -30.54 19.87 16.97
C LEU A 97 -29.42 18.93 17.40
N CYS A 98 -28.72 18.39 16.41
CA CYS A 98 -27.58 17.52 16.57
C CYS A 98 -26.34 18.24 16.03
N ASN A 99 -25.22 18.10 16.73
CA ASN A 99 -23.94 18.52 16.21
C ASN A 99 -23.48 17.48 15.19
N VAL A 100 -23.38 17.89 13.92
CA VAL A 100 -22.83 17.08 12.84
C VAL A 100 -21.43 17.59 12.55
N GLU A 101 -20.46 16.67 12.56
CA GLU A 101 -19.09 16.97 12.18
C GLU A 101 -18.93 16.72 10.69
N HIS A 102 -18.61 17.78 9.95
CA HIS A 102 -18.23 17.72 8.54
C HIS A 102 -16.71 17.88 8.45
N THR A 103 -16.03 16.84 7.96
CA THR A 103 -14.59 16.88 7.73
C THR A 103 -14.33 17.05 6.25
N THR A 104 -13.88 18.25 5.85
CA THR A 104 -13.34 18.48 4.52
C THR A 104 -11.90 18.00 4.51
N LYS A 105 -11.58 17.07 3.62
CA LYS A 105 -10.24 16.50 3.53
C LYS A 105 -9.24 17.48 2.92
N GLY A 106 -8.00 17.39 3.38
CA GLY A 106 -6.86 18.10 2.83
C GLY A 106 -6.55 17.70 1.39
N MET A 107 -5.76 18.53 0.71
CA MET A 107 -5.39 18.31 -0.68
C MET A 107 -4.60 17.00 -0.85
N SER A 108 -5.09 16.12 -1.71
CA SER A 108 -4.48 14.82 -2.02
C SER A 108 -3.61 14.86 -3.28
N TYR A 109 -2.65 13.92 -3.39
CA TYR A 109 -1.87 13.75 -4.63
C TYR A 109 -2.74 13.45 -5.85
N LYS A 110 -3.90 12.83 -5.65
CA LYS A 110 -4.90 12.65 -6.71
C LYS A 110 -5.40 13.98 -7.26
N GLN A 111 -5.70 14.94 -6.39
CA GLN A 111 -6.14 16.27 -6.83
C GLN A 111 -5.01 17.02 -7.51
N LEU A 112 -3.77 16.90 -7.02
CA LEU A 112 -2.59 17.43 -7.72
C LEU A 112 -2.45 16.82 -9.13
N ASN A 113 -2.59 15.51 -9.27
CA ASN A 113 -2.52 14.82 -10.56
C ASN A 113 -3.66 15.21 -11.50
N ASP A 114 -4.88 15.36 -10.97
CA ASP A 114 -6.04 15.83 -11.75
C ASP A 114 -5.79 17.25 -12.31
N ILE A 115 -5.17 18.14 -11.52
CA ILE A 115 -4.78 19.49 -11.94
C ILE A 115 -3.71 19.44 -13.02
N LEU A 116 -2.64 18.66 -12.81
CA LEU A 116 -1.58 18.48 -13.80
C LEU A 116 -2.14 17.93 -15.12
N GLY A 117 -3.06 16.97 -15.05
CA GLY A 117 -3.77 16.44 -16.21
C GLY A 117 -4.55 17.52 -16.95
N MET A 118 -5.29 18.38 -16.25
CA MET A 118 -6.02 19.50 -16.86
C MET A 118 -5.09 20.53 -17.51
N LEU A 119 -3.97 20.86 -16.85
CA LEU A 119 -2.98 21.80 -17.38
C LEU A 119 -2.37 21.26 -18.67
N LEU A 120 -1.87 20.02 -18.64
CA LEU A 120 -1.17 19.38 -19.76
C LEU A 120 -2.12 19.07 -20.94
N SER A 121 -3.36 18.68 -20.66
CA SER A 121 -4.34 18.45 -21.72
C SER A 121 -4.92 19.73 -22.31
N GLY A 122 -4.73 20.88 -21.64
CA GLY A 122 -5.36 22.15 -22.00
C GLY A 122 -6.88 22.22 -21.75
N ASN A 123 -7.46 21.20 -21.10
CA ASN A 123 -8.89 21.17 -20.76
C ASN A 123 -9.09 21.85 -19.41
N LEU A 124 -9.17 23.18 -19.42
CA LEU A 124 -9.40 23.99 -18.23
C LEU A 124 -10.90 24.22 -17.97
N PRO A 125 -11.32 24.44 -16.72
CA PRO A 125 -12.70 24.80 -16.40
C PRO A 125 -13.14 26.10 -17.10
N ALA A 126 -14.35 26.14 -17.66
CA ALA A 126 -14.86 27.36 -18.31
C ALA A 126 -15.16 28.48 -17.31
N THR A 127 -15.65 28.12 -16.12
CA THR A 127 -15.82 29.02 -14.98
C THR A 127 -15.28 28.37 -13.71
N ASN A 128 -15.05 29.17 -12.68
CA ASN A 128 -14.62 28.69 -11.36
C ASN A 128 -15.79 28.08 -10.57
N SER A 129 -16.38 27.01 -11.11
CA SER A 129 -17.50 26.28 -10.51
C SER A 129 -17.21 24.79 -10.43
N PHE A 130 -17.81 24.10 -9.45
CA PHE A 130 -17.61 22.67 -9.24
C PHE A 130 -18.00 21.81 -10.46
N SER A 131 -19.08 22.18 -11.16
CA SER A 131 -19.56 21.45 -12.34
C SER A 131 -18.55 21.53 -13.49
N ASP A 132 -18.01 22.72 -13.74
CA ASP A 132 -17.03 22.93 -14.82
C ASP A 132 -15.69 22.29 -14.46
N TYR A 133 -15.28 22.36 -13.19
CA TYR A 133 -14.09 21.66 -12.69
C TYR A 133 -14.18 20.15 -12.91
N LYS A 134 -15.30 19.52 -12.52
CA LYS A 134 -15.50 18.08 -12.71
C LYS A 134 -15.49 17.67 -14.19
N THR A 135 -16.06 18.51 -15.05
CA THR A 135 -16.08 18.28 -16.50
C THR A 135 -14.68 18.38 -17.09
N ALA A 136 -13.91 19.40 -16.69
CA ALA A 136 -12.52 19.58 -17.09
C ALA A 136 -11.64 18.39 -16.67
N VAL A 137 -11.77 17.92 -15.43
CA VAL A 137 -11.04 16.71 -14.94
C VAL A 137 -11.43 15.44 -15.73
N SER A 138 -12.70 15.30 -16.10
CA SER A 138 -13.14 14.14 -16.89
C SER A 138 -12.56 14.18 -18.30
N ASN A 139 -12.61 15.35 -18.95
CA ASN A 139 -12.10 15.52 -20.30
C ASN A 139 -10.57 15.40 -20.35
N SER A 140 -9.86 15.92 -19.33
CA SER A 140 -8.40 15.79 -19.26
C SER A 140 -7.93 14.34 -19.23
N LYS A 141 -8.66 13.45 -18.52
CA LYS A 141 -8.34 12.01 -18.42
C LYS A 141 -8.48 11.24 -19.73
N GLU A 142 -9.25 11.76 -20.68
CA GLU A 142 -9.37 11.17 -22.02
C GLU A 142 -8.15 11.47 -22.90
N ASP A 143 -7.45 12.58 -22.62
CA ASP A 143 -6.31 13.06 -23.39
C ASP A 143 -4.97 12.71 -22.73
N VAL A 144 -4.86 12.93 -21.42
CA VAL A 144 -3.63 12.78 -20.64
C VAL A 144 -3.92 11.98 -19.37
N ASN A 145 -3.07 11.01 -19.06
CA ASN A 145 -3.11 10.27 -17.82
C ASN A 145 -1.94 10.70 -16.93
N VAL A 146 -2.27 11.38 -15.83
CA VAL A 146 -1.30 11.75 -14.80
C VAL A 146 -1.63 10.95 -13.55
N GLY A 147 -0.62 10.31 -12.98
CA GLY A 147 -0.81 9.49 -11.80
C GLY A 147 0.45 9.37 -10.98
N LEU A 148 0.29 8.82 -9.78
CA LEU A 148 1.40 8.52 -8.89
C LEU A 148 1.53 7.01 -8.73
N LYS A 149 2.63 6.44 -9.23
CA LYS A 149 2.94 5.03 -9.06
C LYS A 149 4.25 4.89 -8.31
N ASP A 150 4.20 4.24 -7.16
CA ASP A 150 5.38 3.94 -6.33
C ASP A 150 6.21 5.19 -5.94
N GLY A 151 5.52 6.31 -5.66
CA GLY A 151 6.15 7.59 -5.33
C GLY A 151 6.75 8.33 -6.52
N LYS A 152 6.56 7.83 -7.76
CA LYS A 152 6.96 8.49 -9.01
C LYS A 152 5.74 9.05 -9.72
N LEU A 153 5.78 10.33 -10.04
CA LEU A 153 4.79 10.97 -10.90
C LEU A 153 5.03 10.48 -12.33
N PHE A 154 3.99 9.99 -12.99
CA PHE A 154 4.03 9.67 -14.40
C PHE A 154 3.00 10.52 -15.15
N VAL A 155 3.35 10.87 -16.38
CA VAL A 155 2.51 11.61 -17.32
C VAL A 155 2.53 10.84 -18.62
N GLU A 156 1.35 10.45 -19.10
CA GLU A 156 1.17 9.66 -20.30
C GLU A 156 0.22 10.38 -21.27
N ASP A 157 0.69 10.63 -22.49
CA ASP A 157 -0.11 11.13 -23.60
C ASP A 157 -0.91 9.98 -24.23
N LYS A 158 -2.24 10.09 -24.30
CA LYS A 158 -3.07 9.07 -24.96
C LYS A 158 -3.37 9.37 -26.42
N LYS A 159 -3.09 10.59 -26.89
CA LYS A 159 -3.49 11.06 -28.22
C LYS A 159 -2.33 11.03 -29.20
N ASN A 160 -1.12 11.37 -28.76
CA ASN A 160 0.04 11.47 -29.64
C ASN A 160 1.05 10.34 -29.37
N ALA A 161 1.50 9.68 -30.44
CA ALA A 161 2.57 8.67 -30.35
C ALA A 161 3.93 9.30 -30.01
N ILE A 162 4.18 10.52 -30.50
CA ILE A 162 5.33 11.35 -30.11
C ILE A 162 4.75 12.53 -29.33
N THR A 163 4.96 12.55 -28.01
CA THR A 163 4.40 13.60 -27.17
C THR A 163 5.25 14.87 -27.25
N PRO A 164 4.64 16.04 -27.55
CA PRO A 164 5.31 17.32 -27.38
C PRO A 164 5.28 17.80 -25.92
N MET A 165 4.59 17.08 -25.02
CA MET A 165 4.43 17.50 -23.64
C MET A 165 5.74 17.49 -22.87
N GLN A 166 5.94 18.53 -22.09
CA GLN A 166 7.07 18.69 -21.17
C GLN A 166 6.51 19.19 -19.85
N LEU A 167 7.05 18.72 -18.73
CA LEU A 167 6.62 19.12 -17.40
C LEU A 167 7.86 19.37 -16.54
N GLU A 168 7.88 20.55 -15.93
CA GLU A 168 8.82 20.94 -14.89
C GLU A 168 8.01 21.46 -13.70
N MET A 169 8.36 21.00 -12.50
CA MET A 169 7.74 21.41 -11.25
C MET A 169 8.83 21.75 -10.24
N ASN A 170 8.69 22.89 -9.60
CA ASN A 170 9.62 23.35 -8.57
C ASN A 170 8.86 24.03 -7.44
N ASP A 171 9.41 23.96 -6.24
CA ASP A 171 8.93 24.78 -5.13
C ASP A 171 9.33 26.24 -5.42
N ASN A 172 8.43 27.20 -5.23
CA ASN A 172 8.74 28.62 -5.50
C ASN A 172 9.93 29.11 -4.64
N ASP A 173 10.16 28.52 -3.46
CA ASP A 173 11.27 28.87 -2.58
C ASP A 173 12.58 28.12 -2.91
N THR A 174 12.64 27.34 -4.00
CA THR A 174 13.82 26.50 -4.34
C THR A 174 15.12 27.30 -4.44
N ASP A 175 15.06 28.53 -4.95
CA ASP A 175 16.21 29.42 -5.12
C ASP A 175 16.27 30.56 -4.08
N SER A 176 15.42 30.52 -3.06
CA SER A 176 15.38 31.57 -2.05
C SER A 176 16.47 31.39 -0.99
N PHE A 177 17.34 32.41 -0.85
CA PHE A 177 18.39 32.44 0.17
C PHE A 177 17.99 33.28 1.40
N ASP A 178 16.73 33.71 1.48
CA ASP A 178 16.22 34.63 2.51
C ASP A 178 15.71 33.94 3.79
N GLY A 179 15.76 32.60 3.82
CA GLY A 179 15.34 31.78 4.95
C GLY A 179 14.02 31.03 4.75
N SER A 180 13.29 31.23 3.64
CA SER A 180 12.24 30.30 3.23
C SER A 180 12.88 29.03 2.66
N SER A 181 12.80 27.92 3.40
CA SER A 181 13.31 26.64 2.88
C SER A 181 12.25 25.94 2.03
N PRO A 182 12.62 25.39 0.84
CA PRO A 182 11.71 24.61 0.02
C PRO A 182 11.15 23.46 0.84
N VAL A 183 9.86 23.21 0.66
CA VAL A 183 9.14 22.16 1.37
C VAL A 183 9.00 20.95 0.46
N PHE A 184 8.84 21.18 -0.83
CA PHE A 184 8.77 20.11 -1.81
C PHE A 184 10.14 19.87 -2.44
N THR A 185 10.59 18.62 -2.39
CA THR A 185 11.75 18.15 -3.15
C THR A 185 11.26 17.24 -4.27
N PHE A 186 11.31 17.74 -5.49
CA PHE A 186 11.07 16.93 -6.68
C PHE A 186 12.42 16.39 -7.17
N ASN A 187 12.59 15.08 -7.15
CA ASN A 187 13.80 14.47 -7.73
C ASN A 187 13.77 14.66 -9.25
N SER A 188 14.93 14.98 -9.84
CA SER A 188 15.10 15.10 -11.29
C SER A 188 14.57 13.87 -12.02
N ASN A 189 14.07 14.07 -13.24
CA ASN A 189 13.55 13.03 -14.13
C ASN A 189 14.42 11.77 -14.06
N ASN A 190 13.82 10.65 -13.66
CA ASN A 190 14.52 9.37 -13.71
C ASN A 190 14.48 8.90 -15.17
N ALA A 191 15.53 9.25 -15.91
CA ALA A 191 15.65 8.92 -17.33
C ALA A 191 15.75 7.41 -17.55
N LEU A 192 16.37 6.70 -16.60
CA LEU A 192 16.54 5.25 -16.63
C LEU A 192 16.47 4.68 -15.21
N THR A 193 15.49 3.81 -14.95
CA THR A 193 15.38 3.08 -13.68
C THR A 193 16.02 1.72 -13.86
N ILE A 194 17.24 1.54 -13.36
CA ILE A 194 17.97 0.26 -13.46
C ILE A 194 17.42 -0.74 -12.42
N ASP A 195 16.93 -0.28 -11.28
CA ASP A 195 16.42 -1.14 -10.20
C ASP A 195 15.20 -0.51 -9.50
N GLU A 196 14.22 -1.35 -9.15
CA GLU A 196 13.07 -1.00 -8.32
C GLU A 196 12.89 -2.04 -7.21
N PRO A 197 12.61 -1.62 -5.95
CA PRO A 197 12.48 -2.54 -4.82
C PRO A 197 11.29 -3.50 -4.93
N LYS A 198 10.38 -3.28 -5.88
CA LYS A 198 9.33 -4.22 -6.28
C LYS A 198 9.77 -4.86 -7.60
N VAL A 199 10.34 -6.06 -7.51
CA VAL A 199 10.93 -6.73 -8.67
C VAL A 199 9.84 -7.42 -9.50
N ASP A 200 9.41 -6.81 -10.61
CA ASP A 200 8.75 -7.54 -11.70
C ASP A 200 9.84 -8.14 -12.60
N ILE A 201 10.32 -9.32 -12.21
CA ILE A 201 11.40 -10.03 -12.88
C ILE A 201 11.05 -10.27 -14.36
N PHE A 202 9.79 -10.53 -14.68
CA PHE A 202 9.39 -10.87 -16.04
C PHE A 202 9.39 -9.66 -16.95
N HIS A 203 8.85 -8.53 -16.47
CA HIS A 203 8.90 -7.29 -17.23
C HIS A 203 10.35 -6.83 -17.47
N GLN A 204 11.18 -6.91 -16.43
CA GLN A 204 12.61 -6.58 -16.52
C GLN A 204 13.37 -7.48 -17.50
N LEU A 205 13.11 -8.80 -17.49
CA LEU A 205 13.72 -9.72 -18.46
C LEU A 205 13.23 -9.46 -19.89
N ASP A 206 11.96 -9.10 -20.08
CA ASP A 206 11.42 -8.74 -21.40
C ASP A 206 12.10 -7.49 -21.95
N ASP A 207 12.36 -6.47 -21.13
CA ASP A 207 13.09 -5.27 -21.53
C ASP A 207 14.55 -5.58 -21.92
N ILE A 208 15.21 -6.49 -21.20
CA ILE A 208 16.56 -6.97 -21.54
C ILE A 208 16.54 -7.75 -22.86
N ILE A 209 15.57 -8.64 -23.05
CA ILE A 209 15.41 -9.42 -24.29
C ILE A 209 15.18 -8.47 -25.47
N GLN A 210 14.36 -7.43 -25.28
CA GLN A 210 14.12 -6.42 -26.29
C GLN A 210 15.40 -5.64 -26.61
N ALA A 211 16.20 -5.28 -25.60
CA ALA A 211 17.51 -4.65 -25.80
C ALA A 211 18.49 -5.51 -26.60
N VAL A 212 18.50 -6.84 -26.37
CA VAL A 212 19.31 -7.80 -27.13
C VAL A 212 18.81 -7.92 -28.57
N ARG A 213 17.49 -7.98 -28.79
CA ARG A 213 16.89 -8.04 -30.14
C ARG A 213 17.20 -6.80 -30.96
N ASP A 214 17.17 -5.64 -30.31
CA ASP A 214 17.45 -4.34 -30.94
C ASP A 214 18.96 -4.08 -31.07
N GLY A 215 19.82 -4.96 -30.52
CA GLY A 215 21.27 -4.83 -30.59
C GLY A 215 21.85 -3.64 -29.81
N LYS A 216 21.11 -3.11 -28.84
CA LYS A 216 21.52 -1.91 -28.08
C LYS A 216 22.41 -2.28 -26.92
N MET A 217 23.71 -2.01 -27.04
CA MET A 217 24.69 -2.33 -25.99
C MET A 217 24.54 -1.46 -24.74
N ARG A 218 24.25 -0.17 -24.93
CA ARG A 218 24.14 0.84 -23.89
C ARG A 218 22.78 1.53 -23.98
N SER A 219 22.34 2.11 -22.87
CA SER A 219 21.18 3.01 -22.92
C SER A 219 21.50 4.18 -23.84
N ASP A 220 20.66 4.37 -24.86
CA ASP A 220 20.80 5.42 -25.85
C ASP A 220 19.46 6.16 -25.94
N GLY A 221 19.49 7.43 -25.53
CA GLY A 221 18.31 8.30 -25.49
C GLY A 221 17.93 8.89 -26.85
N ASP A 222 18.80 8.74 -27.86
CA ASP A 222 18.61 9.32 -29.19
C ASP A 222 17.81 8.41 -30.15
N ASP A 223 17.37 7.24 -29.67
CA ASP A 223 16.57 6.31 -30.47
C ASP A 223 15.10 6.75 -30.52
N LEU A 224 14.58 6.94 -31.74
CA LEU A 224 13.21 7.38 -32.01
C LEU A 224 12.16 6.35 -31.60
N ASP A 225 12.49 5.05 -31.64
CA ASP A 225 11.52 3.97 -31.40
C ASP A 225 11.44 3.57 -29.91
N ASN A 226 12.56 3.63 -29.19
CA ASN A 226 12.59 3.36 -27.75
C ASN A 226 13.75 4.13 -27.07
N PRO A 227 13.54 5.40 -26.72
CA PRO A 227 14.55 6.26 -26.08
C PRO A 227 14.81 5.89 -24.61
N ARG A 228 14.01 4.99 -24.02
CA ARG A 228 14.16 4.52 -22.63
C ARG A 228 14.60 3.06 -22.56
N ASN A 229 15.37 2.61 -23.54
CA ASN A 229 15.98 1.28 -23.47
C ASN A 229 17.08 1.26 -22.40
N ILE A 230 17.04 0.28 -21.50
CA ILE A 230 18.08 0.02 -20.50
C ILE A 230 19.44 -0.35 -21.13
N GLY A 231 19.44 -0.94 -22.32
CA GLY A 231 20.64 -1.48 -22.96
C GLY A 231 21.10 -2.78 -22.30
N ILE A 232 21.91 -3.54 -23.03
CA ILE A 232 22.41 -4.86 -22.57
C ILE A 232 23.28 -4.71 -21.31
N GLU A 233 24.11 -3.67 -21.20
CA GLU A 233 25.00 -3.48 -20.04
C GLU A 233 24.23 -3.30 -18.73
N ASN A 234 23.26 -2.38 -18.69
CA ASN A 234 22.42 -2.20 -17.49
C ASN A 234 21.50 -3.42 -17.27
N GLY A 235 21.13 -4.13 -18.34
CA GLY A 235 20.43 -5.41 -18.25
C GLY A 235 21.23 -6.51 -17.54
N ILE A 236 22.55 -6.57 -17.75
CA ILE A 236 23.43 -7.52 -17.04
C ILE A 236 23.51 -7.17 -15.56
N GLU A 237 23.66 -5.89 -15.22
CA GLU A 237 23.66 -5.43 -13.82
C GLU A 237 22.33 -5.77 -13.12
N LEU A 238 21.22 -5.61 -13.83
CA LEU A 238 19.90 -6.00 -13.33
C LEU A 238 19.77 -7.52 -13.09
N ILE A 239 20.32 -8.35 -13.98
CA ILE A 239 20.37 -9.81 -13.77
C ILE A 239 21.17 -10.16 -12.51
N ASP A 240 22.29 -9.48 -12.26
CA ASP A 240 23.09 -9.67 -11.05
C ASP A 240 22.28 -9.30 -9.79
N HIS A 241 21.53 -8.21 -9.83
CA HIS A 241 20.64 -7.81 -8.74
C HIS A 241 19.51 -8.82 -8.51
N ILE A 242 18.88 -9.33 -9.57
CA ILE A 242 17.86 -10.39 -9.50
C ILE A 242 18.46 -11.65 -8.85
N PHE A 243 19.68 -12.02 -9.24
CA PHE A 243 20.38 -13.18 -8.68
C PHE A 243 20.64 -13.00 -7.18
N ASP A 244 21.12 -11.83 -6.75
CA ASP A 244 21.30 -11.52 -5.33
C ASP A 244 19.97 -11.57 -4.55
N HIS A 245 18.89 -11.03 -5.13
CA HIS A 245 17.56 -11.09 -4.52
C HIS A 245 17.04 -12.52 -4.36
N VAL A 246 17.17 -13.37 -5.39
CA VAL A 246 16.80 -14.79 -5.33
C VAL A 246 17.62 -15.53 -4.28
N ASN A 247 18.92 -15.24 -4.16
CA ASN A 247 19.78 -15.84 -3.13
C ASN A 247 19.37 -15.42 -1.71
N LYS A 248 18.98 -14.16 -1.50
CA LYS A 248 18.44 -13.68 -0.22
C LYS A 248 17.14 -14.37 0.14
N LEU A 249 16.22 -14.53 -0.82
CA LEU A 249 14.97 -15.27 -0.62
C LEU A 249 15.23 -16.74 -0.33
N HIS A 250 16.14 -17.38 -1.06
CA HIS A 250 16.54 -18.77 -0.82
C HIS A 250 17.16 -18.95 0.57
N THR A 251 17.96 -17.99 1.03
CA THR A 251 18.52 -17.97 2.40
C THR A 251 17.40 -17.88 3.45
N LYS A 252 16.40 -17.03 3.22
CA LYS A 252 15.23 -16.92 4.11
C LYS A 252 14.40 -18.21 4.14
N ILE A 253 14.18 -18.84 2.98
CA ILE A 253 13.51 -20.14 2.88
C ILE A 253 14.33 -21.21 3.62
N GLY A 254 15.66 -21.20 3.50
CA GLY A 254 16.56 -22.08 4.25
C GLY A 254 16.41 -21.92 5.76
N ALA A 255 16.35 -20.68 6.26
CA ALA A 255 16.12 -20.40 7.67
C ALA A 255 14.74 -20.89 8.15
N ILE A 256 13.69 -20.65 7.36
CA ILE A 256 12.33 -21.14 7.66
C ILE A 256 12.29 -22.67 7.67
N SER A 257 12.90 -23.32 6.67
CA SER A 257 12.99 -24.77 6.56
C SER A 257 13.69 -25.37 7.78
N LYS A 258 14.80 -24.75 8.23
CA LYS A 258 15.48 -25.18 9.46
C LYS A 258 14.61 -25.01 10.71
N SER A 259 13.84 -23.93 10.80
CA SER A 259 12.88 -23.73 11.89
C SER A 259 11.76 -24.78 11.87
N LEU A 260 11.27 -25.15 10.69
CA LEU A 260 10.26 -26.20 10.52
C LEU A 260 10.81 -27.58 10.91
N GLN A 261 12.04 -27.91 10.49
CA GLN A 261 12.72 -29.16 10.91
C GLN A 261 12.87 -29.24 12.44
N ASN A 262 13.34 -28.16 13.08
CA ASN A 262 13.45 -28.12 14.54
C ASN A 262 12.08 -28.26 15.23
N THR A 263 11.02 -27.74 14.62
CA THR A 263 9.65 -27.89 15.12
C THR A 263 9.14 -29.32 14.95
N GLN A 264 9.45 -29.97 13.83
CA GLN A 264 9.16 -31.37 13.61
C GLN A 264 9.84 -32.26 14.66
N GLU A 265 11.14 -32.09 14.89
CA GLU A 265 11.89 -32.83 15.92
C GLU A 265 11.25 -32.64 17.31
N ARG A 266 10.87 -31.40 17.66
CA ARG A 266 10.16 -31.12 18.92
C ARG A 266 8.81 -31.80 19.01
N ASN A 267 8.04 -31.84 17.91
CA ASN A 267 6.75 -32.53 17.88
C ASN A 267 6.91 -34.03 18.00
N GLU A 268 7.91 -34.64 17.37
CA GLU A 268 8.22 -36.06 17.52
C GLU A 268 8.58 -36.40 18.97
N ILE A 269 9.40 -35.57 19.62
CA ILE A 269 9.70 -35.70 21.05
C ILE A 269 8.43 -35.52 21.91
N LEU A 270 7.57 -34.55 21.58
CA LEU A 270 6.32 -34.35 22.32
C LEU A 270 5.38 -35.55 22.17
N VAL A 271 5.24 -36.11 20.96
CA VAL A 271 4.43 -37.30 20.70
C VAL A 271 4.94 -38.47 21.51
N THR A 272 6.24 -38.77 21.47
CA THR A 272 6.83 -39.86 22.27
C THR A 272 6.66 -39.65 23.78
N HIS A 273 6.75 -38.40 24.25
CA HIS A 273 6.53 -38.09 25.66
C HIS A 273 5.06 -38.29 26.08
N VAL A 274 4.11 -37.87 25.23
CA VAL A 274 2.68 -38.10 25.45
C VAL A 274 2.34 -39.59 25.40
N GLU A 275 2.93 -40.36 24.49
CA GLU A 275 2.78 -41.82 24.44
C GLU A 275 3.32 -42.48 25.70
N THR A 276 4.48 -42.03 26.20
CA THR A 276 5.07 -42.52 27.45
C THR A 276 4.17 -42.21 28.65
N LEU A 277 3.72 -40.96 28.80
CA LEU A 277 2.79 -40.56 29.86
C LEU A 277 1.47 -41.32 29.81
N LYS A 278 0.95 -41.58 28.60
CA LYS A 278 -0.25 -42.39 28.41
C LYS A 278 -0.01 -43.83 28.86
N SER A 279 1.12 -44.43 28.50
CA SER A 279 1.49 -45.78 28.94
C SER A 279 1.63 -45.86 30.46
N ASP A 280 2.36 -44.92 31.09
CA ASP A 280 2.54 -44.88 32.54
C ASP A 280 1.21 -44.76 33.30
N VAL A 281 0.24 -43.99 32.80
CA VAL A 281 -1.07 -43.85 33.46
C VAL A 281 -1.98 -45.05 33.20
N ILE A 282 -2.08 -45.52 31.96
CA ILE A 282 -3.03 -46.59 31.58
C ILE A 282 -2.52 -47.98 31.98
N ASP A 283 -1.23 -48.26 31.80
CA ASP A 283 -0.68 -49.61 32.00
C ASP A 283 -0.49 -49.95 33.49
N VAL A 284 -0.19 -48.97 34.33
CA VAL A 284 -0.16 -49.14 35.80
C VAL A 284 -1.55 -49.56 36.32
N ASP A 285 -2.61 -48.94 35.81
CA ASP A 285 -3.98 -49.27 36.17
C ASP A 285 -4.41 -50.65 35.64
N MET A 286 -3.97 -51.06 34.45
CA MET A 286 -4.24 -52.41 33.92
C MET A 286 -3.61 -53.51 34.79
N ALA A 287 -2.38 -53.30 35.27
CA ALA A 287 -1.71 -54.24 36.15
C ALA A 287 -2.43 -54.34 37.52
N GLU A 288 -2.78 -53.20 38.13
CA GLU A 288 -3.51 -53.19 39.40
C GLU A 288 -4.93 -53.75 39.27
N ALA A 289 -5.65 -53.42 38.19
CA ALA A 289 -6.98 -53.95 37.90
C ALA A 289 -6.94 -55.47 37.69
N SER A 290 -5.94 -55.98 36.96
CA SER A 290 -5.73 -57.42 36.77
C SER A 290 -5.45 -58.13 38.10
N LEU A 291 -4.61 -57.55 38.96
CA LEU A 291 -4.36 -58.07 40.31
C LEU A 291 -5.63 -58.05 41.18
N LYS A 292 -6.42 -56.97 41.15
CA LYS A 292 -7.71 -56.89 41.86
C LYS A 292 -8.69 -57.95 41.34
N LEU A 293 -8.77 -58.15 40.03
CA LEU A 293 -9.62 -59.17 39.41
C LEU A 293 -9.20 -60.59 39.81
N GLN A 294 -7.91 -60.90 39.79
CA GLN A 294 -7.38 -62.19 40.25
C GLN A 294 -7.69 -62.41 41.73
N LYS A 295 -7.52 -61.39 42.58
CA LYS A 295 -7.87 -61.46 44.01
C LYS A 295 -9.35 -61.71 44.23
N LEU A 296 -10.23 -61.03 43.50
CA LEU A 296 -11.68 -61.25 43.53
C LEU A 296 -12.05 -62.66 43.08
N THR A 297 -11.43 -63.16 42.01
CA THR A 297 -11.65 -64.51 41.48
C THR A 297 -11.21 -65.58 42.48
N LEU A 298 -10.03 -65.43 43.08
CA LEU A 298 -9.52 -66.32 44.14
C LEU A 298 -10.44 -66.32 45.36
N ASN A 299 -10.87 -65.15 45.82
CA ASN A 299 -11.82 -65.04 46.93
C ASN A 299 -13.16 -65.70 46.60
N TYR A 300 -13.65 -65.52 45.37
CA TYR A 300 -14.89 -66.14 44.91
C TYR A 300 -14.78 -67.67 44.85
N GLN A 301 -13.67 -68.20 44.33
CA GLN A 301 -13.37 -69.64 44.34
C GLN A 301 -13.25 -70.20 45.77
N ALA A 302 -12.58 -69.47 46.67
CA ALA A 302 -12.49 -69.84 48.08
C ALA A 302 -13.86 -69.83 48.78
N MET A 303 -14.71 -68.84 48.47
CA MET A 303 -16.07 -68.76 48.97
C MET A 303 -16.93 -69.92 48.46
N LEU A 304 -16.86 -70.26 47.16
CA LEU A 304 -17.54 -71.42 46.59
C LEU A 304 -17.06 -72.74 47.21
N SER A 305 -15.75 -72.88 47.43
CA SER A 305 -15.18 -74.04 48.14
C SER A 305 -15.68 -74.13 49.58
N THR A 306 -15.77 -73.00 50.28
CA THR A 306 -16.30 -72.92 51.64
C THR A 306 -17.78 -73.27 51.68
N ILE A 307 -18.60 -72.74 50.76
CA ILE A 307 -20.02 -73.09 50.62
C ILE A 307 -20.18 -74.59 50.34
N SER A 308 -19.39 -75.15 49.43
CA SER A 308 -19.39 -76.59 49.14
C SER A 308 -19.06 -77.43 50.38
N LYS A 309 -18.10 -76.98 51.20
CA LYS A 309 -17.70 -77.66 52.43
C LYS A 309 -18.73 -77.52 53.56
N ILE A 310 -19.42 -76.38 53.65
CA ILE A 310 -20.55 -76.18 54.58
C ILE A 310 -21.74 -77.05 54.16
N ASN A 311 -22.06 -77.12 52.87
CA ASN A 311 -23.13 -77.97 52.36
C ASN A 311 -22.84 -79.46 52.57
N SER A 312 -21.59 -79.91 52.41
CA SER A 312 -21.23 -81.31 52.69
C SER A 312 -21.25 -81.66 54.18
N LEU A 313 -20.93 -80.72 55.07
CA LEU A 313 -21.13 -80.87 56.51
C LEU A 313 -22.62 -80.82 56.91
N SER A 314 -23.42 -80.00 56.24
CA SER A 314 -24.85 -79.82 56.52
C SER A 314 -25.69 -81.04 56.13
N LEU A 315 -25.37 -81.74 55.05
CA LEU A 315 -26.12 -82.92 54.65
C LEU A 315 -25.76 -84.16 55.49
N VAL A 316 -24.48 -84.32 55.87
CA VAL A 316 -24.02 -85.50 56.65
C VAL A 316 -24.52 -85.46 58.10
N ASN A 317 -24.86 -84.28 58.65
CA ASN A 317 -25.49 -84.18 59.98
C ASN A 317 -27.02 -84.28 59.98
N TYR A 318 -27.68 -84.29 58.81
CA TYR A 318 -29.14 -84.43 58.72
C TYR A 318 -29.61 -85.80 58.21
N MET A 319 -28.69 -86.70 57.85
CA MET A 319 -29.01 -88.09 57.45
C MET A 319 -28.47 -89.13 58.46
N LYS A 320 -28.50 -88.82 59.76
CA LYS A 320 -28.36 -89.83 60.81
C LYS A 320 -29.71 -90.43 61.16
#